data_AF-A0A1S3JX09-F1
#
_entry.id   AF-A0A1S3JX09-F1
#
_cell.length_a   1.000
_cell.length_b   1.000
_cell.length_c   1.000
_cell.angle_alpha   90.00
_cell.angle_beta   90.00
_cell.angle_gamma   90.00
#
_symmetry.space_group_name_H-M   'P 1'
#
loop_
_entity.id
_entity.type
_entity.pdbx_description
1 polymer ?
#
loop_
_entity_poly.entity_id
_entity_poly.type
_entity_poly.pdbx_seq_one_letter_code
_entity_poly.pdbx_strand_id
1 'polypeptide(L)'
;MENGAMEEVYLYEPKLLKEIDFSTVENKFKHGISPRNPGENLILRPLSSGDFDRGFLQLLTQLTSVGEVSRAMFEDQFNNMKACKNTYYVTVIEDKETNAVIGAASLVCEEKFIHATGKRGRVEDVVVSSDYRGKQLGKVLVAALTFLGKHVGCYKMSLECSDDMVPFYQQLGYIREQNYMQQRFKN
;
A
#
# COMPACT_ATOMS: atom_id res chain seq x y z
N MET A 1 -37.40 1.35 10.24
CA MET A 1 -36.40 0.49 10.92
C MET A 1 -35.05 0.97 10.41
N GLU A 2 -34.14 1.27 11.32
CA GLU A 2 -32.93 2.09 11.10
C GLU A 2 -32.15 1.68 9.84
N ASN A 3 -31.80 2.67 9.01
CA ASN A 3 -30.77 2.53 7.98
C ASN A 3 -29.46 2.20 8.71
N GLY A 4 -29.17 0.92 8.88
CA GLY A 4 -27.90 0.44 9.41
C GLY A 4 -26.80 0.70 8.39
N ALA A 5 -26.28 1.93 8.36
CA ALA A 5 -25.01 2.21 7.71
C ALA A 5 -23.98 1.31 8.41
N MET A 6 -23.51 0.29 7.69
CA MET A 6 -22.45 -0.58 8.19
C MET A 6 -21.25 0.31 8.53
N GLU A 7 -20.78 0.22 9.77
CA GLU A 7 -19.67 1.04 10.25
C GLU A 7 -18.47 0.84 9.32
N GLU A 8 -17.91 1.96 8.85
CA GLU A 8 -16.76 1.93 7.96
C GLU A 8 -15.56 1.33 8.70
N VAL A 9 -14.96 0.27 8.16
CA VAL A 9 -13.86 -0.45 8.80
C VAL A 9 -12.59 -0.39 7.96
N TYR A 10 -11.46 -0.25 8.66
CA TYR A 10 -10.14 -0.33 8.05
C TYR A 10 -9.68 -1.76 7.86
N LEU A 11 -8.90 -2.03 6.80
CA LEU A 11 -8.37 -3.36 6.49
C LEU A 11 -7.45 -3.88 7.60
N TYR A 12 -6.65 -2.99 8.19
CA TYR A 12 -5.82 -3.25 9.37
C TYR A 12 -5.84 -2.06 10.33
N GLU A 13 -5.34 -2.27 11.55
CA GLU A 13 -5.33 -1.26 12.63
C GLU A 13 -4.52 0.00 12.25
N PRO A 14 -5.14 1.20 12.14
CA PRO A 14 -4.43 2.42 11.75
C PRO A 14 -3.28 2.82 12.68
N LYS A 15 -3.32 2.39 13.95
CA LYS A 15 -2.26 2.67 14.94
C LYS A 15 -0.90 2.13 14.52
N LEU A 16 -0.85 1.04 13.74
CA LEU A 16 0.41 0.47 13.25
C LEU A 16 1.21 1.48 12.43
N LEU A 17 0.56 2.35 11.65
CA LEU A 17 1.27 3.41 10.92
C LEU A 17 1.76 4.53 11.85
N LYS A 18 1.06 4.79 12.95
CA LYS A 18 1.38 5.86 13.92
C LYS A 18 2.55 5.46 14.83
N GLU A 19 2.66 4.18 15.16
CA GLU A 19 3.70 3.62 16.04
C GLU A 19 5.08 3.52 15.37
N ILE A 20 5.14 3.60 14.04
CA ILE A 20 6.40 3.55 13.29
C ILE A 20 7.18 4.86 13.46
N ASP A 21 8.47 4.70 13.80
CA ASP A 21 9.45 5.78 13.74
C ASP A 21 10.05 5.86 12.32
N PHE A 22 9.81 6.99 11.66
CA PHE A 22 10.31 7.29 10.31
C PHE A 22 11.55 8.18 10.30
N SER A 23 12.08 8.57 11.47
CA SER A 23 13.19 9.53 11.60
C SER A 23 14.38 9.20 10.69
N THR A 24 14.71 7.92 10.56
CA THR A 24 15.83 7.43 9.74
C THR A 24 15.65 7.57 8.21
N VAL A 25 14.44 7.91 7.73
CA VAL A 25 14.16 8.15 6.30
C VAL A 25 13.66 9.55 5.98
N GLU A 26 13.44 10.41 6.99
CA GLU A 26 12.93 11.77 6.76
C GLU A 26 13.84 12.60 5.85
N ASN A 27 15.16 12.42 5.96
CA ASN A 27 16.14 13.10 5.10
C ASN A 27 16.04 12.74 3.60
N LYS A 28 15.28 11.70 3.24
CA LYS A 28 15.02 11.30 1.85
C LYS A 28 13.88 12.08 1.20
N PHE A 29 13.14 12.86 1.99
CA PHE A 29 12.01 13.67 1.53
C PHE A 29 12.36 15.16 1.49
N LYS A 30 11.71 15.88 0.59
CA LYS A 30 11.83 17.34 0.45
C LYS A 30 10.58 18.04 0.96
N HIS A 31 10.72 19.32 1.32
CA HIS A 31 9.60 20.22 1.64
C HIS A 31 8.71 19.74 2.80
N GLY A 32 9.28 19.07 3.80
CA GLY A 32 8.54 18.61 4.98
C GLY A 32 7.57 17.44 4.73
N ILE A 33 7.62 16.84 3.53
CA ILE A 33 6.86 15.62 3.23
C ILE A 33 7.45 14.44 4.00
N SER A 34 6.61 13.57 4.53
CA SER A 34 7.02 12.31 5.16
C SER A 34 5.84 11.34 5.22
N PRO A 35 6.02 10.08 5.64
CA PRO A 35 4.90 9.19 5.91
C PRO A 35 3.91 9.72 6.97
N ARG A 36 4.37 10.57 7.90
CA ARG A 36 3.49 11.23 8.89
C ARG A 36 2.82 12.49 8.36
N ASN A 37 3.40 13.10 7.33
CA ASN A 37 2.90 14.31 6.70
C ASN A 37 2.99 14.18 5.17
N PRO A 38 2.08 13.45 4.51
CA PRO A 38 2.16 13.19 3.06
C PRO A 38 1.95 14.44 2.21
N GLY A 39 1.47 15.54 2.79
CA GLY A 39 1.18 16.79 2.11
C GLY A 39 -0.03 17.50 2.75
N GLU A 40 -0.26 18.75 2.35
CA GLU A 40 -1.44 19.50 2.78
C GLU A 40 -2.73 18.77 2.36
N ASN A 41 -3.70 18.66 3.28
CA ASN A 41 -4.97 17.94 3.10
C ASN A 41 -4.85 16.43 2.80
N LEU A 42 -3.64 15.87 2.74
CA LEU A 42 -3.43 14.46 2.47
C LEU A 42 -3.30 13.66 3.78
N ILE A 43 -3.84 12.44 3.79
CA ILE A 43 -3.67 11.50 4.90
C ILE A 43 -3.23 10.13 4.37
N LEU A 44 -2.27 9.52 5.08
CA LEU A 44 -1.86 8.13 4.86
C LEU A 44 -2.62 7.25 5.85
N ARG A 45 -3.36 6.24 5.36
CA ARG A 45 -4.18 5.36 6.20
C ARG A 45 -4.37 3.98 5.57
N PRO A 46 -4.82 2.98 6.32
CA PRO A 46 -5.26 1.71 5.73
C PRO A 46 -6.37 1.92 4.71
N LEU A 47 -6.47 1.02 3.74
CA LEU A 47 -7.65 0.87 2.90
C LEU A 47 -8.88 0.64 3.80
N SER A 48 -9.99 1.24 3.41
CA SER A 48 -11.26 1.15 4.10
C SER A 48 -12.33 0.48 3.23
N SER A 49 -13.33 -0.17 3.86
CA SER A 49 -14.50 -0.70 3.14
C SER A 49 -15.26 0.39 2.37
N GLY A 50 -15.21 1.65 2.83
CA GLY A 50 -15.81 2.80 2.14
C GLY A 50 -15.02 3.30 0.92
N ASP A 51 -13.79 2.83 0.70
CA ASP A 51 -12.94 3.33 -0.39
C ASP A 51 -13.39 2.87 -1.79
N PHE A 52 -14.37 1.96 -1.86
CA PHE A 52 -15.12 1.69 -3.08
C PHE A 52 -15.73 2.98 -3.65
N ASP A 53 -16.33 3.81 -2.80
CA ASP A 53 -16.96 5.08 -3.20
C ASP A 53 -15.95 6.23 -3.35
N ARG A 54 -14.73 6.06 -2.82
CA ARG A 54 -13.66 7.06 -2.89
C ARG A 54 -12.71 6.86 -4.08
N GLY A 55 -13.10 6.06 -5.07
CA GLY A 55 -12.36 5.94 -6.33
C GLY A 55 -11.17 4.97 -6.30
N PHE A 56 -11.06 4.07 -5.32
CA PHE A 56 -9.91 3.17 -5.18
C PHE A 56 -9.71 2.27 -6.41
N LEU A 57 -10.79 1.69 -6.95
CA LEU A 57 -10.71 0.84 -8.14
C LEU A 57 -10.31 1.65 -9.38
N GLN A 58 -10.83 2.87 -9.51
CA GLN A 58 -10.47 3.80 -10.58
C GLN A 58 -8.99 4.17 -10.52
N LEU A 59 -8.43 4.41 -9.32
CA LEU A 59 -7.00 4.62 -9.16
C LEU A 59 -6.18 3.42 -9.67
N LEU A 60 -6.57 2.19 -9.34
CA LEU A 60 -5.86 0.98 -9.78
C LEU A 60 -5.85 0.79 -11.30
N THR A 61 -6.85 1.32 -12.02
CA THR A 61 -6.85 1.30 -13.50
C THR A 61 -5.67 2.04 -14.12
N GLN A 62 -5.06 2.98 -13.40
CA GLN A 62 -3.86 3.68 -13.86
C GLN A 62 -2.58 2.83 -13.78
N LEU A 63 -2.65 1.67 -13.10
CA LEU A 63 -1.57 0.71 -12.97
C LEU A 63 -1.75 -0.48 -13.91
N THR A 64 -2.95 -1.07 -13.92
CA THR A 64 -3.24 -2.30 -14.66
C THR A 64 -4.74 -2.46 -14.91
N SER A 65 -5.12 -3.52 -15.62
CA SER A 65 -6.53 -3.89 -15.80
C SER A 65 -7.16 -4.34 -14.49
N VAL A 66 -8.25 -3.68 -14.07
CA VAL A 66 -9.08 -4.07 -12.92
C VAL A 66 -10.25 -4.96 -13.33
N GLY A 67 -10.86 -4.68 -14.49
CA GLY A 67 -12.08 -5.33 -14.96
C GLY A 67 -13.34 -4.79 -14.28
N GLU A 68 -14.46 -5.49 -14.46
CA GLU A 68 -15.75 -5.15 -13.88
C GLU A 68 -15.86 -5.70 -12.45
N VAL A 69 -15.77 -4.83 -11.45
CA VAL A 69 -15.84 -5.20 -10.03
C VAL A 69 -17.04 -4.52 -9.39
N SER A 70 -18.03 -5.33 -8.99
CA SER A 70 -19.18 -4.84 -8.23
C SER A 70 -18.81 -4.53 -6.77
N ARG A 71 -19.67 -3.76 -6.08
CA ARG A 71 -19.52 -3.50 -4.63
C ARG A 71 -19.41 -4.80 -3.81
N ALA A 72 -20.28 -5.78 -4.08
CA ALA A 72 -20.26 -7.05 -3.37
C ALA A 72 -18.92 -7.78 -3.57
N MET A 73 -18.40 -7.80 -4.80
CA MET A 73 -17.08 -8.40 -5.08
C MET A 73 -15.94 -7.69 -4.34
N PHE A 74 -15.98 -6.36 -4.27
CA PHE A 74 -15.00 -5.58 -3.52
C PHE A 74 -15.08 -5.88 -2.02
N GLU A 75 -16.29 -5.87 -1.45
CA GLU A 75 -16.52 -6.14 -0.03
C GLU A 75 -16.12 -7.57 0.34
N ASP A 76 -16.45 -8.57 -0.48
CA ASP A 76 -16.03 -9.96 -0.30
C ASP A 76 -14.49 -10.08 -0.31
N GLN A 77 -13.83 -9.46 -1.30
CA GLN A 77 -12.37 -9.48 -1.39
C GLN A 77 -11.70 -8.76 -0.22
N PHE A 78 -12.24 -7.61 0.19
CA PHE A 78 -11.79 -6.86 1.36
C PHE A 78 -11.90 -7.70 2.64
N ASN A 79 -13.05 -8.36 2.84
CA ASN A 79 -13.28 -9.21 4.01
C ASN A 79 -12.36 -10.45 4.02
N ASN A 80 -12.12 -11.05 2.86
CA ASN A 80 -11.16 -12.15 2.72
C ASN A 80 -9.74 -11.71 3.11
N MET A 81 -9.28 -10.55 2.63
CA MET A 81 -7.98 -9.99 3.01
C MET A 81 -7.92 -9.67 4.50
N LYS A 82 -8.98 -9.06 5.06
CA LYS A 82 -9.07 -8.71 6.49
C LYS A 82 -9.04 -9.94 7.39
N ALA A 83 -9.63 -11.06 6.96
CA ALA A 83 -9.65 -12.32 7.70
C ALA A 83 -8.26 -12.98 7.76
N CYS A 84 -7.40 -12.75 6.76
CA CYS A 84 -5.99 -13.18 6.75
C CYS A 84 -5.15 -12.29 7.69
N LYS A 85 -5.22 -12.60 8.99
CA LYS A 85 -4.50 -11.88 10.05
C LYS A 85 -3.01 -11.74 9.72
N ASN A 86 -2.52 -10.51 9.84
CA ASN A 86 -1.11 -10.15 9.65
C ASN A 86 -0.54 -10.42 8.23
N THR A 87 -1.40 -10.57 7.22
CA THR A 87 -0.99 -10.85 5.84
C THR A 87 -1.08 -9.62 4.95
N TYR A 88 -2.22 -8.93 4.90
CA TYR A 88 -2.47 -7.84 3.95
C TYR A 88 -2.50 -6.47 4.63
N TYR A 89 -1.68 -5.56 4.14
CA TYR A 89 -1.61 -4.17 4.59
C TYR A 89 -1.74 -3.21 3.40
N VAL A 90 -2.91 -3.19 2.77
CA VAL A 90 -3.22 -2.24 1.70
C VAL A 90 -3.34 -0.85 2.32
N THR A 91 -2.47 0.06 1.89
CA THR A 91 -2.33 1.42 2.43
C THR A 91 -2.62 2.43 1.34
N VAL A 92 -3.42 3.44 1.66
CA VAL A 92 -3.83 4.48 0.73
C VAL A 92 -3.40 5.86 1.22
N ILE A 93 -3.24 6.77 0.27
CA ILE A 93 -3.24 8.20 0.51
C ILE A 93 -4.60 8.73 0.04
N GLU A 94 -5.31 9.40 0.93
CA GLU A 94 -6.56 10.09 0.64
C GLU A 94 -6.29 11.59 0.60
N ASP A 95 -6.89 12.28 -0.38
CA ASP A 95 -7.07 13.72 -0.34
C ASP A 95 -8.42 14.04 0.33
N LYS A 96 -8.36 14.65 1.52
CA LYS A 96 -9.54 14.97 2.32
C LYS A 96 -10.41 16.07 1.70
N GLU A 97 -9.85 16.90 0.81
CA GLU A 97 -10.59 17.97 0.16
C GLU A 97 -11.54 17.41 -0.91
N THR A 98 -11.07 16.39 -1.64
CA THR A 98 -11.86 15.72 -2.69
C THR A 98 -12.53 14.42 -2.20
N ASN A 99 -12.19 13.95 -0.99
CA ASN A 99 -12.60 12.66 -0.43
C ASN A 99 -12.28 11.49 -1.39
N ALA A 100 -11.11 11.55 -2.04
CA ALA A 100 -10.68 10.61 -3.05
C ALA A 100 -9.38 9.89 -2.64
N VAL A 101 -9.29 8.61 -2.97
CA VAL A 101 -8.05 7.84 -2.87
C VAL A 101 -7.16 8.17 -4.06
N ILE A 102 -6.01 8.79 -3.78
CA ILE A 102 -5.10 9.37 -4.79
C ILE A 102 -3.74 8.66 -4.85
N GLY A 103 -3.48 7.74 -3.94
CA GLY A 103 -2.33 6.84 -4.00
C GLY A 103 -2.61 5.55 -3.24
N ALA A 104 -2.01 4.44 -3.66
CA ALA A 104 -2.14 3.15 -3.00
C ALA A 104 -0.86 2.33 -3.15
N ALA A 105 -0.62 1.46 -2.17
CA ALA A 105 0.37 0.39 -2.25
C ALA A 105 -0.02 -0.72 -1.27
N SER A 106 0.42 -1.93 -1.55
CA SER A 106 0.12 -3.11 -0.74
C SER A 106 1.40 -3.68 -0.14
N LEU A 107 1.37 -4.01 1.15
CA LEU A 107 2.35 -4.94 1.74
C LEU A 107 1.67 -6.29 1.95
N VAL A 108 2.24 -7.34 1.38
CA VAL A 108 1.86 -8.73 1.63
C VAL A 108 2.94 -9.43 2.43
N CYS A 109 2.57 -9.94 3.60
CA CYS A 109 3.44 -10.67 4.52
C CYS A 109 3.25 -12.18 4.37
N GLU A 110 4.29 -12.86 3.92
CA GLU A 110 4.33 -14.31 3.71
C GLU A 110 5.08 -15.00 4.85
N GLU A 111 4.40 -15.91 5.56
CA GLU A 111 5.01 -16.76 6.59
C GLU A 111 5.89 -17.84 5.94
N LYS A 112 7.03 -18.15 6.56
CA LYS A 112 8.02 -19.12 6.06
C LYS A 112 8.46 -20.05 7.18
N PHE A 113 8.85 -21.29 6.85
CA PHE A 113 9.57 -22.17 7.79
C PHE A 113 11.05 -21.81 7.92
N ILE A 114 11.66 -21.36 6.82
CA ILE A 114 13.05 -20.87 6.80
C ILE A 114 13.22 -19.61 7.66
N HIS A 115 14.46 -19.29 8.00
CA HIS A 115 14.80 -18.18 8.90
C HIS A 115 14.10 -18.29 10.28
N ALA A 116 14.10 -19.51 10.85
CA ALA A 116 13.48 -19.81 12.14
C ALA A 116 12.01 -19.37 12.21
N THR A 117 11.20 -19.93 11.31
CA THR A 117 9.77 -19.56 11.16
C THR A 117 9.57 -18.07 10.87
N GLY A 118 10.39 -17.50 9.99
CA GLY A 118 10.40 -16.07 9.71
C GLY A 118 9.31 -15.61 8.75
N LYS A 119 9.19 -14.29 8.57
CA LYS A 119 8.21 -13.64 7.68
C LYS A 119 8.90 -12.83 6.57
N ARG A 120 8.42 -12.91 5.33
CA ARG A 120 8.92 -12.10 4.20
C ARG A 120 7.84 -11.13 3.74
N GLY A 121 8.18 -9.86 3.57
CA GLY A 121 7.26 -8.87 3.00
C GLY A 121 7.46 -8.70 1.50
N ARG A 122 6.37 -8.38 0.80
CA ARG A 122 6.34 -7.98 -0.61
C ARG A 122 5.59 -6.67 -0.74
N VAL A 123 6.18 -5.71 -1.45
CA VAL A 123 5.49 -4.47 -1.83
C VAL A 123 4.91 -4.66 -3.21
N GLU A 124 3.59 -4.54 -3.32
CA GLU A 124 2.80 -4.78 -4.53
C GLU A 124 1.92 -3.56 -4.83
N ASP A 125 1.39 -3.48 -6.05
CA ASP A 125 0.33 -2.55 -6.47
C ASP A 125 0.58 -1.07 -6.14
N VAL A 126 1.83 -0.61 -6.29
CA VAL A 126 2.19 0.79 -6.04
C VAL A 126 1.67 1.69 -7.17
N VAL A 127 0.75 2.59 -6.84
CA VAL A 127 0.18 3.54 -7.79
C VAL A 127 -0.08 4.90 -7.16
N VAL A 128 0.12 5.96 -7.93
CA VAL A 128 -0.25 7.34 -7.58
C VAL A 128 -0.99 7.94 -8.76
N SER A 129 -2.13 8.59 -8.46
CA SER A 129 -2.92 9.29 -9.45
C SER A 129 -2.05 10.25 -10.27
N SER A 130 -2.21 10.27 -11.58
CA SER A 130 -1.50 11.16 -12.51
C SER A 130 -1.44 12.60 -12.04
N ASP A 131 -2.54 13.10 -11.45
CA ASP A 131 -2.71 14.50 -11.04
C ASP A 131 -1.90 14.85 -9.78
N TYR A 132 -1.39 13.82 -9.09
CA TYR A 132 -0.59 13.94 -7.87
C TYR A 132 0.85 13.41 -8.03
N ARG A 133 1.26 13.01 -9.24
CA ARG A 133 2.64 12.58 -9.51
C ARG A 133 3.62 13.75 -9.32
N GLY A 134 4.88 13.42 -9.04
CA GLY A 134 5.92 14.41 -8.72
C GLY A 134 5.87 14.97 -7.28
N LYS A 135 4.79 14.72 -6.52
CA LYS A 135 4.63 15.18 -5.12
C LYS A 135 5.25 14.25 -4.05
N GLN A 136 6.14 13.34 -4.45
CA GLN A 136 6.81 12.35 -3.58
C GLN A 136 5.89 11.29 -2.93
N LEU A 137 4.60 11.22 -3.29
CA LEU A 137 3.63 10.31 -2.65
C LEU A 137 3.95 8.82 -2.82
N GLY A 138 4.52 8.42 -3.96
CA GLY A 138 5.02 7.06 -4.14
C GLY A 138 6.12 6.70 -3.15
N LYS A 139 7.03 7.66 -2.85
CA LYS A 139 8.07 7.46 -1.83
C LYS A 139 7.47 7.32 -0.45
N VAL A 140 6.44 8.11 -0.15
CA VAL A 140 5.70 8.04 1.12
C VAL A 140 5.12 6.64 1.31
N LEU A 141 4.37 6.13 0.34
CA LEU A 141 3.75 4.80 0.39
C LEU A 141 4.80 3.69 0.59
N VAL A 142 5.84 3.67 -0.24
CA VAL A 142 6.84 2.58 -0.19
C VAL A 142 7.69 2.66 1.08
N ALA A 143 8.06 3.85 1.56
CA ALA A 143 8.76 3.99 2.83
C ALA A 143 7.87 3.56 4.01
N ALA A 144 6.59 3.96 4.02
CA ALA A 144 5.63 3.54 5.03
C ALA A 144 5.54 2.02 5.13
N LEU A 145 5.34 1.34 4.00
CA LEU A 145 5.23 -0.11 3.94
C LEU A 145 6.53 -0.84 4.25
N THR A 146 7.68 -0.29 3.84
CA THR A 146 8.98 -0.90 4.13
C THR A 146 9.24 -0.91 5.64
N PHE A 147 8.94 0.19 6.33
CA PHE A 147 9.08 0.27 7.78
C PHE A 147 8.02 -0.55 8.51
N LEU A 148 6.78 -0.58 8.00
CA LEU A 148 5.73 -1.44 8.53
C LEU A 148 6.15 -2.91 8.43
N GLY A 149 6.69 -3.35 7.29
CA GLY A 149 7.23 -4.70 7.11
C GLY A 149 8.28 -5.04 8.15
N LYS A 150 9.24 -4.15 8.40
CA LYS A 150 10.23 -4.32 9.47
C LYS A 150 9.58 -4.39 10.86
N HIS A 151 8.63 -3.50 11.14
CA HIS A 151 7.92 -3.45 12.42
C HIS A 151 7.12 -4.73 12.71
N VAL A 152 6.49 -5.32 11.69
CA VAL A 152 5.71 -6.58 11.82
C VAL A 152 6.57 -7.84 11.71
N GLY A 153 7.90 -7.70 11.74
CA GLY A 153 8.86 -8.81 11.85
C GLY A 153 9.33 -9.42 10.53
N CYS A 154 9.17 -8.74 9.39
CA CYS A 154 9.72 -9.24 8.13
C CYS A 154 11.24 -9.24 8.15
N TYR A 155 11.87 -10.39 7.89
CA TYR A 155 13.33 -10.49 7.82
C TYR A 155 13.90 -9.90 6.53
N LYS A 156 13.09 -9.78 5.48
CA LYS A 156 13.40 -9.05 4.24
C LYS A 156 12.14 -8.61 3.49
N MET A 157 12.33 -7.64 2.61
CA MET A 157 11.31 -7.11 1.69
C MET A 157 11.71 -7.38 0.23
N SER A 158 10.75 -7.42 -0.68
CA SER A 158 11.00 -7.39 -2.13
C SER A 158 9.87 -6.72 -2.88
N LEU A 159 10.14 -6.37 -4.13
CA LEU A 159 9.17 -5.90 -5.11
C LEU A 159 9.72 -6.21 -6.50
N GLU A 160 8.85 -6.27 -7.48
CA GLU A 160 9.22 -6.28 -8.89
C GLU A 160 8.89 -4.92 -9.53
N CYS A 161 9.75 -4.45 -10.43
CA CYS A 161 9.55 -3.19 -11.15
C CYS A 161 10.20 -3.22 -12.53
N SER A 162 9.78 -2.31 -13.40
CA SER A 162 10.43 -2.04 -14.68
C SER A 162 11.79 -1.34 -14.48
N ASP A 163 12.69 -1.46 -15.46
CA ASP A 163 14.06 -0.94 -15.35
C ASP A 163 14.12 0.57 -15.09
N ASP A 164 13.19 1.35 -15.65
CA ASP A 164 13.07 2.80 -15.45
C ASP A 164 12.69 3.18 -14.02
N MET A 165 12.07 2.27 -13.26
CA MET A 165 11.70 2.47 -11.86
C MET A 165 12.78 2.02 -10.87
N VAL A 166 13.83 1.32 -11.31
CA VAL A 166 14.93 0.89 -10.43
C VAL A 166 15.56 2.06 -9.65
N PRO A 167 15.90 3.22 -10.27
CA PRO A 167 16.47 4.35 -9.53
C PRO A 167 15.56 4.87 -8.42
N PHE A 168 14.23 4.81 -8.62
CA PHE A 168 13.25 5.23 -7.62
C PHE A 168 13.32 4.33 -6.37
N TYR A 169 13.32 3.01 -6.54
CA TYR A 169 13.35 2.07 -5.42
C TYR A 169 14.72 2.00 -4.72
N GLN A 170 15.82 2.21 -5.46
CA GLN A 170 17.15 2.30 -4.87
C GLN A 170 17.29 3.45 -3.86
N GLN A 171 16.66 4.60 -4.13
CA GLN A 171 16.62 5.70 -3.17
C GLN A 171 15.96 5.30 -1.83
N LEU A 172 15.11 4.28 -1.84
CA LEU A 172 14.40 3.77 -0.66
C LEU A 172 15.13 2.59 0.02
N GLY A 173 16.30 2.17 -0.50
CA GLY A 173 17.15 1.14 0.10
C GLY A 173 16.98 -0.25 -0.50
N TYR A 174 16.21 -0.40 -1.57
CA TYR A 174 16.14 -1.64 -2.34
C TYR A 174 17.38 -1.79 -3.22
N ILE A 175 17.84 -3.03 -3.38
CA ILE A 175 18.94 -3.38 -4.30
C ILE A 175 18.39 -4.25 -5.42
N ARG A 176 18.94 -4.09 -6.63
CA ARG A 176 18.57 -4.93 -7.77
C ARG A 176 19.17 -6.33 -7.57
N GLU A 177 18.32 -7.34 -7.64
CA GLU A 177 18.68 -8.75 -7.49
C GLU A 177 18.51 -9.50 -8.83
N GLN A 178 18.67 -10.82 -8.80
CA GLN A 178 18.65 -11.71 -9.98
C GLN A 178 17.26 -11.83 -10.67
N ASN A 179 17.20 -12.69 -11.69
CA ASN A 179 16.08 -12.87 -12.61
C ASN A 179 14.72 -13.12 -11.92
N TYR A 180 13.70 -12.41 -12.41
CA TYR A 180 12.29 -12.72 -12.14
C TYR A 180 11.71 -13.52 -13.31
N MET A 181 10.89 -14.52 -13.01
CA MET A 181 10.23 -15.38 -13.99
C MET A 181 8.72 -15.37 -13.74
N GLN A 182 7.93 -15.33 -14.81
CA GLN A 182 6.47 -15.37 -14.73
C GLN A 182 5.89 -16.38 -15.73
N GLN A 183 4.81 -17.04 -15.34
CA GLN A 183 3.94 -17.79 -16.24
C GLN A 183 2.51 -17.30 -16.05
N ARG A 184 1.86 -16.89 -17.14
CA ARG A 184 0.48 -16.41 -17.12
C ARG A 184 -0.44 -17.53 -17.61
N PHE A 185 -1.43 -17.88 -16.80
CA PHE A 185 -2.51 -18.78 -17.21
C PHE A 185 -3.63 -17.96 -17.85
N LYS A 186 -4.14 -18.39 -18.99
CA LYS A 186 -5.35 -17.80 -19.58
C LYS A 186 -6.54 -18.40 -18.85
N ASN A 187 -7.33 -17.56 -18.19
CA ASN A 187 -8.66 -17.92 -17.69
C ASN A 187 -9.69 -17.68 -18.79
#